data_AF-A0ABD2M089-F1
#
_entry.id   AF-A0ABD2M089-F1
#
_cell.length_a   1.000
_cell.length_b   1.000
_cell.length_c   1.000
_cell.angle_alpha   90.00
_cell.angle_beta   90.00
_cell.angle_gamma   90.00
#
_symmetry.space_group_name_H-M   'P 1'
#
loop_
_entity.id
_entity.type
_entity.pdbx_description
1 polymer ?
#
loop_
_entity_poly.entity_id
_entity_poly.type
_entity_poly.pdbx_seq_one_letter_code
_entity_poly.pdbx_strand_id
1 'polypeptide(L)'
;MRRCANNLTDEEHERLFPKSADKFVFPTNTNGICVGLGNQMFRFAALYAIGKPYGRKPIYKEYHKCITEDEREKQMLFPVFASQEKYFDPAEKQNEIFYIENAFPGCYAYEDPQKFAISRIKQKYLEMDGESCLQSYKYFESRRTEIRQIFQFGNGICKRVTAFKNELFGDDHSHKFCVHIRMGDFVNFGWESKKDFTEKGIEFGFEYLKKKFGNISVSVVLLGEEKQFLKDLSFNGQAKND
;
A
#
# COMPACT_ATOMS: atom_id res chain seq x y z
N MET A 1 2.54 -3.92 -15.55
CA MET A 1 3.84 -3.39 -15.10
C MET A 1 3.64 -2.02 -14.47
N ARG A 2 4.12 -1.76 -13.24
CA ARG A 2 4.15 -0.39 -12.69
C ARG A 2 5.10 0.41 -13.57
N ARG A 3 4.64 1.53 -14.13
CA ARG A 3 5.49 2.35 -15.00
C ARG A 3 6.54 3.00 -14.09
N CYS A 4 7.81 2.71 -14.37
CA CYS A 4 8.88 3.64 -14.03
C CYS A 4 8.58 4.89 -14.85
N ALA A 5 7.94 5.86 -14.23
CA ALA A 5 7.68 7.12 -14.88
C ALA A 5 8.80 8.07 -14.52
N ASN A 6 9.19 8.88 -15.49
CA ASN A 6 9.84 10.14 -15.20
C ASN A 6 8.93 10.91 -14.22
N ASN A 7 9.52 11.67 -13.30
CA ASN A 7 8.80 12.49 -12.31
C ASN A 7 7.50 13.05 -12.90
N LEU A 8 6.39 12.99 -12.14
CA LEU A 8 5.14 13.60 -12.54
C LEU A 8 5.39 15.03 -13.03
N THR A 9 4.78 15.38 -14.16
CA THR A 9 4.77 16.77 -14.62
C THR A 9 4.07 17.65 -13.58
N ASP A 10 4.34 18.95 -13.57
CA ASP A 10 3.67 19.89 -12.67
C ASP A 10 2.14 19.86 -12.85
N GLU A 11 1.67 19.67 -14.08
CA GLU A 11 0.24 19.51 -14.39
C GLU A 11 -0.36 18.22 -13.79
N GLU A 12 0.35 17.09 -13.91
CA GLU A 12 -0.08 15.84 -13.28
C GLU A 12 -0.07 15.95 -11.75
N HIS A 13 0.93 16.61 -11.19
CA HIS A 13 1.02 16.86 -9.77
C HIS A 13 -0.14 17.75 -9.29
N GLU A 14 -0.41 18.86 -9.98
CA GLU A 14 -1.54 19.76 -9.69
C GLU A 14 -2.88 19.02 -9.82
N ARG A 15 -3.03 18.15 -10.82
CA ARG A 15 -4.24 17.33 -10.98
C ARG A 15 -4.45 16.39 -9.78
N LEU A 16 -3.39 15.75 -9.28
CA LEU A 16 -3.47 14.84 -8.12
C LEU A 16 -3.64 15.62 -6.81
N PHE A 17 -2.89 16.71 -6.63
CA PHE A 17 -2.84 17.51 -5.41
C PHE A 17 -2.98 19.01 -5.72
N PRO A 18 -4.20 19.49 -6.03
CA PRO A 18 -4.43 20.88 -6.38
C PRO A 18 -3.94 21.81 -5.27
N LYS A 19 -3.22 22.88 -5.61
CA LYS A 19 -2.78 23.91 -4.67
C LYS A 19 -3.95 24.62 -4.00
N SER A 20 -5.07 24.72 -4.71
CA SER A 20 -6.34 25.26 -4.19
C SER A 20 -6.99 24.39 -3.11
N ALA A 21 -6.62 23.11 -2.99
CA ALA A 21 -7.12 22.25 -1.93
C ALA A 21 -6.36 22.53 -0.62
N ASP A 22 -7.03 23.27 0.26
CA ASP A 22 -6.55 23.74 1.58
C ASP A 22 -7.24 23.04 2.76
N LYS A 23 -8.13 22.08 2.48
CA LYS A 23 -8.81 21.24 3.46
C LYS A 23 -8.15 19.87 3.56
N PHE A 24 -8.33 19.23 4.72
CA PHE A 24 -7.66 17.98 5.05
C PHE A 24 -8.61 16.93 5.62
N VAL A 25 -8.20 15.67 5.55
CA VAL A 25 -8.85 14.50 6.15
C VAL A 25 -7.79 13.61 6.82
N PHE A 26 -8.09 13.12 8.02
CA PHE A 26 -7.19 12.29 8.82
C PHE A 26 -7.97 11.35 9.75
N PRO A 27 -7.39 10.21 10.17
CA PRO A 27 -8.02 9.28 11.09
C PRO A 27 -7.83 9.69 12.55
N THR A 28 -8.83 9.43 13.41
CA THR A 28 -8.78 9.73 14.86
C THR A 28 -7.70 8.95 15.58
N ASN A 29 -7.80 7.62 15.53
CA ASN A 29 -6.79 6.72 16.06
C ASN A 29 -5.99 6.14 14.91
N THR A 30 -4.78 5.67 15.19
CA THR A 30 -4.11 4.67 14.37
C THR A 30 -3.59 3.62 15.33
N ASN A 31 -4.38 2.57 15.60
CA ASN A 31 -3.84 1.36 16.22
C ASN A 31 -2.74 0.86 15.26
N GLY A 32 -1.48 1.02 15.63
CA GLY A 32 -0.36 0.83 14.71
C GLY A 32 0.24 2.14 14.18
N ILE A 33 0.49 3.08 15.09
CA ILE A 33 1.19 4.36 14.89
C ILE A 33 2.44 4.19 13.99
N CYS A 34 3.08 3.01 13.99
CA CYS A 34 4.10 2.60 13.00
C CYS A 34 3.97 1.16 12.54
N VAL A 35 3.09 0.94 11.57
CA VAL A 35 2.99 -0.32 10.82
C VAL A 35 3.82 -0.27 9.54
N GLY A 36 4.14 -1.43 8.97
CA GLY A 36 4.93 -1.54 7.74
C GLY A 36 4.39 -0.68 6.60
N LEU A 37 5.29 -0.27 5.70
CA LEU A 37 5.04 0.67 4.59
C LEU A 37 3.76 0.39 3.79
N GLY A 38 3.44 -0.89 3.55
CA GLY A 38 2.21 -1.29 2.86
C GLY A 38 0.93 -0.77 3.52
N ASN A 39 0.86 -0.81 4.85
CA ASN A 39 -0.30 -0.32 5.60
C ASN A 39 -0.41 1.20 5.54
N GLN A 40 0.72 1.91 5.57
CA GLN A 40 0.74 3.37 5.43
C GLN A 40 0.28 3.81 4.04
N MET A 41 0.78 3.14 2.99
CA MET A 41 0.34 3.38 1.62
C MET A 41 -1.16 3.08 1.46
N PHE A 42 -1.66 2.02 2.09
CA PHE A 42 -3.08 1.67 2.05
C PHE A 42 -3.95 2.75 2.72
N ARG A 43 -3.55 3.19 3.92
CA ARG A 43 -4.20 4.28 4.66
C ARG A 43 -4.21 5.57 3.86
N PHE A 44 -3.07 5.95 3.27
CA PHE A 44 -2.98 7.11 2.38
C PHE A 44 -3.94 6.98 1.21
N ALA A 45 -3.97 5.83 0.53
CA ALA A 45 -4.85 5.62 -0.61
C ALA A 45 -6.33 5.74 -0.24
N ALA A 46 -6.74 5.18 0.90
CA ALA A 46 -8.09 5.31 1.39
C ALA A 46 -8.45 6.78 1.70
N LEU A 47 -7.64 7.47 2.51
CA LEU A 47 -7.87 8.89 2.83
C LEU A 47 -7.87 9.78 1.59
N TYR A 48 -6.96 9.53 0.65
CA TYR A 48 -6.90 10.26 -0.61
C TYR A 48 -8.20 10.08 -1.38
N ALA A 49 -8.66 8.84 -1.54
CA ALA A 49 -9.86 8.57 -2.31
C ALA A 49 -11.14 9.09 -1.64
N ILE A 50 -11.19 9.07 -0.30
CA ILE A 50 -12.26 9.67 0.50
C ILE A 50 -12.26 11.19 0.36
N GLY A 51 -11.11 11.84 0.52
CA GLY A 51 -11.01 13.31 0.57
C GLY A 51 -11.05 14.00 -0.78
N LYS A 52 -10.44 13.39 -1.81
CA LYS A 52 -10.23 14.00 -3.14
C LYS A 52 -11.51 14.53 -3.80
N PRO A 53 -12.65 13.81 -3.82
CA PRO A 53 -13.91 14.33 -4.38
C PRO A 53 -14.40 15.63 -3.71
N TYR A 54 -13.99 15.87 -2.47
CA TYR A 54 -14.44 17.00 -1.65
C TYR A 54 -13.35 18.07 -1.48
N GLY A 55 -12.29 18.02 -2.29
CA GLY A 55 -11.18 18.97 -2.20
C GLY A 55 -10.34 18.85 -0.93
N ARG A 56 -10.31 17.67 -0.30
CA ARG A 56 -9.54 17.39 0.91
C ARG A 56 -8.30 16.55 0.61
N LYS A 57 -7.18 16.88 1.24
CA LYS A 57 -5.92 16.10 1.17
C LYS A 57 -5.74 15.23 2.42
N PRO A 58 -5.12 14.05 2.31
CA PRO A 58 -4.69 13.29 3.49
C PRO A 58 -3.73 14.12 4.34
N ILE A 59 -3.89 14.05 5.65
CA ILE A 59 -2.91 14.54 6.64
C ILE A 59 -2.87 13.55 7.81
N TYR A 60 -1.84 13.63 8.64
CA TYR A 60 -1.65 12.75 9.78
C TYR A 60 -1.33 13.54 11.04
N LYS A 61 -1.65 12.99 12.21
CA LYS A 61 -1.27 13.60 13.48
C LYS A 61 0.24 13.47 13.69
N GLU A 62 0.90 14.45 14.29
CA GLU A 62 2.36 14.47 14.45
C GLU A 62 2.89 13.25 15.20
N TYR A 63 2.18 12.80 16.23
CA TYR A 63 2.54 11.59 16.96
C TYR A 63 2.34 10.29 16.15
N HIS A 64 1.73 10.34 14.95
CA HIS A 64 1.71 9.24 13.97
C HIS A 64 2.95 9.22 13.07
N LYS A 65 3.89 10.16 13.24
CA LYS A 65 5.15 10.15 12.51
C LYS A 65 6.00 8.99 13.00
N CYS A 66 6.48 8.17 12.07
CA CYS A 66 7.31 7.03 12.41
C CYS A 66 8.76 7.42 12.61
N ILE A 67 9.21 7.27 13.87
CA ILE A 67 10.59 7.53 14.27
C ILE A 67 11.56 6.58 13.57
N THR A 68 11.11 5.38 13.20
CA THR A 68 11.95 4.31 12.61
C THR A 68 12.01 4.31 11.09
N GLU A 69 11.18 5.10 10.41
CA GLU A 69 11.24 5.17 8.95
C GLU A 69 12.22 6.24 8.52
N ASP A 70 13.24 5.83 7.78
CA ASP A 70 14.11 6.79 7.10
C ASP A 70 13.26 7.49 6.03
N GLU A 71 12.85 8.72 6.32
CA GLU A 71 12.17 9.62 5.37
C GLU A 71 12.91 9.67 4.03
N ARG A 72 14.25 9.53 4.04
CA ARG A 72 15.05 9.48 2.81
C ARG A 72 14.77 8.21 2.03
N GLU A 73 14.64 7.07 2.69
CA GLU A 73 14.28 5.81 2.06
C GLU A 73 12.88 5.91 1.44
N LYS A 74 11.90 6.44 2.17
CA LYS A 74 10.55 6.66 1.65
C LYS A 74 10.55 7.61 0.45
N GLN A 75 11.33 8.70 0.51
CA GLN A 75 11.49 9.65 -0.59
C GLN A 75 12.18 9.02 -1.82
N MET A 76 13.14 8.12 -1.60
CA MET A 76 13.79 7.36 -2.67
C MET A 76 12.85 6.32 -3.29
N LEU A 77 12.07 5.62 -2.47
CA LEU A 77 11.12 4.58 -2.87
C LEU A 77 9.94 5.19 -3.61
N PHE A 78 9.24 6.15 -3.00
CA PHE A 78 7.98 6.71 -3.47
C PHE A 78 7.97 8.24 -3.33
N PRO A 79 8.72 8.96 -4.20
CA PRO A 79 8.95 10.41 -4.04
C PRO A 79 7.66 11.24 -4.00
N VAL A 80 6.67 10.88 -4.81
CA VAL A 80 5.38 11.59 -4.84
C VAL A 80 4.63 11.38 -3.53
N PHE A 81 4.46 10.14 -3.09
CA PHE A 81 3.83 9.83 -1.80
C PHE A 81 4.54 10.52 -0.63
N ALA A 82 5.86 10.41 -0.54
CA ALA A 82 6.65 11.04 0.52
C ALA A 82 6.46 12.58 0.54
N SER A 83 6.34 13.22 -0.63
CA SER A 83 6.11 14.66 -0.70
C SER A 83 4.76 15.10 -0.13
N GLN A 84 3.77 14.20 -0.09
CA GLN A 84 2.39 14.45 0.34
C GLN A 84 2.09 13.95 1.73
N GLU A 85 3.00 13.19 2.34
CA GLU A 85 2.87 12.80 3.73
C GLU A 85 3.14 14.03 4.61
N LYS A 86 2.07 14.58 5.18
CA LYS A 86 2.11 15.78 6.02
C LYS A 86 1.57 15.47 7.40
N TYR A 87 2.15 16.14 8.39
CA TYR A 87 1.84 15.97 9.79
C TYR A 87 1.43 17.31 10.41
N PHE A 88 0.58 17.26 11.43
CA PHE A 88 0.17 18.43 12.21
C PHE A 88 -0.19 18.03 13.65
N ASP A 89 -0.16 18.99 14.57
CA ASP A 89 -0.71 18.83 15.91
C ASP A 89 -2.20 19.24 15.93
N PRO A 90 -3.15 18.31 16.16
CA PRO A 90 -4.57 18.63 16.28
C PRO A 90 -4.89 19.58 17.44
N ALA A 91 -4.09 19.59 18.50
CA ALA A 91 -4.30 20.46 19.66
C ALA A 91 -4.25 21.95 19.26
N GLU A 92 -3.41 22.30 18.30
CA GLU A 92 -3.30 23.66 17.77
C GLU A 92 -4.46 24.08 16.84
N LYS A 93 -5.32 23.13 16.45
CA LYS A 93 -6.35 23.30 15.41
C LYS A 93 -7.76 22.90 15.83
N GLN A 94 -8.02 22.73 17.13
CA GLN A 94 -9.29 22.18 17.63
C GLN A 94 -10.55 22.87 17.07
N ASN A 95 -10.54 24.21 16.96
CA ASN A 95 -11.68 24.98 16.44
C ASN A 95 -11.91 24.83 14.93
N GLU A 96 -10.96 24.23 14.20
CA GLU A 96 -11.01 24.01 12.75
C GLU A 96 -11.29 22.53 12.39
N ILE A 97 -11.49 21.67 13.39
CA ILE A 97 -11.73 20.22 13.23
C ILE A 97 -13.23 19.92 13.28
N PHE A 98 -13.68 19.11 12.33
CA PHE A 98 -14.98 18.43 12.40
C PHE A 98 -14.75 16.94 12.62
N TYR A 99 -15.44 16.37 13.59
CA TYR A 99 -15.31 14.97 13.97
C TYR A 99 -16.47 14.14 13.41
N ILE A 100 -16.14 13.04 12.72
CA ILE A 100 -17.09 12.01 12.32
C ILE A 100 -16.86 10.80 13.21
N GLU A 101 -17.78 10.55 14.13
CA GLU A 101 -17.77 9.37 15.01
C GLU A 101 -18.08 8.09 14.22
N ASN A 102 -17.44 6.98 14.60
CA ASN A 102 -17.68 5.64 14.03
C ASN A 102 -17.64 5.63 12.49
N ALA A 103 -16.75 6.42 11.89
CA ALA A 103 -16.61 6.48 10.44
C ALA A 103 -16.16 5.13 9.87
N PHE A 104 -15.34 4.40 10.62
CA PHE A 104 -14.77 3.10 10.23
C PHE A 104 -15.04 2.05 11.32
N PRO A 105 -16.06 1.18 11.16
CA PRO A 105 -16.48 0.25 12.20
C PRO A 105 -15.51 -0.92 12.40
N GLY A 106 -14.48 -1.05 11.56
CA GLY A 106 -13.54 -2.15 11.63
C GLY A 106 -12.42 -1.98 10.61
N CYS A 107 -11.28 -2.59 10.91
CA CYS A 107 -10.07 -2.52 10.12
C CYS A 107 -10.24 -2.87 8.62
N TYR A 108 -11.06 -3.89 8.34
CA TYR A 108 -11.31 -4.43 6.99
C TYR A 108 -12.70 -4.07 6.44
N ALA A 109 -13.52 -3.41 7.26
CA ALA A 109 -14.89 -3.07 6.91
C ALA A 109 -14.90 -1.92 5.88
N TYR A 110 -15.84 -1.98 4.95
CA TYR A 110 -16.09 -0.91 4.00
C TYR A 110 -17.37 -0.18 4.38
N GLU A 111 -17.25 1.14 4.52
CA GLU A 111 -18.37 2.05 4.66
C GLU A 111 -18.32 3.09 3.55
N ASP A 112 -19.45 3.36 2.90
CA ASP A 112 -19.49 4.36 1.83
C ASP A 112 -19.29 5.78 2.39
N PRO A 113 -18.20 6.50 2.03
CA PRO A 113 -17.94 7.84 2.55
C PRO A 113 -19.01 8.88 2.20
N GLN A 114 -19.86 8.62 1.19
CA GLN A 114 -20.95 9.51 0.82
C GLN A 114 -21.98 9.68 1.95
N LYS A 115 -22.12 8.68 2.83
CA LYS A 115 -23.09 8.73 3.94
C LYS A 115 -22.81 9.87 4.93
N PHE A 116 -21.57 10.35 5.00
CA PHE A 116 -21.16 11.42 5.92
C PHE A 116 -21.38 12.83 5.38
N ALA A 117 -21.92 12.99 4.16
CA ALA A 117 -22.18 14.28 3.54
C ALA A 117 -20.97 15.26 3.60
N ILE A 118 -19.76 14.75 3.34
CA ILE A 118 -18.48 15.47 3.51
C ILE A 118 -18.44 16.82 2.78
N SER A 119 -19.14 16.94 1.64
CA SER A 119 -19.26 18.19 0.88
C SER A 119 -19.88 19.34 1.67
N ARG A 120 -20.66 19.07 2.71
CA ARG A 120 -21.31 20.07 3.58
C ARG A 120 -20.41 20.54 4.73
N ILE A 121 -19.33 19.83 4.99
CA ILE A 121 -18.42 20.11 6.11
C ILE A 121 -17.51 21.28 5.73
N LYS A 122 -17.64 22.40 6.45
CA LYS A 122 -16.92 23.64 6.18
C LYS A 122 -15.53 23.66 6.80
N GLN A 123 -15.37 22.98 7.93
CA GLN A 123 -14.14 22.86 8.70
C GLN A 123 -12.96 22.45 7.84
N LYS A 124 -11.81 23.06 8.11
CA LYS A 124 -10.58 22.83 7.38
C LYS A 124 -10.10 21.40 7.56
N TYR A 125 -10.21 20.87 8.78
CA TYR A 125 -9.77 19.54 9.13
C TYR A 125 -10.97 18.62 9.36
N LEU A 126 -10.93 17.43 8.76
CA LEU A 126 -11.93 16.39 8.95
C LEU A 126 -11.28 15.19 9.65
N GLU A 127 -11.69 14.97 10.89
CA GLU A 127 -11.28 13.82 11.68
C GLU A 127 -12.30 12.69 11.48
N MET A 128 -11.82 11.52 11.07
CA MET A 128 -12.66 10.35 10.83
C MET A 128 -12.31 9.25 11.84
N ASP A 129 -13.26 8.96 12.72
CA ASP A 129 -13.11 8.01 13.80
C ASP A 129 -13.29 6.55 13.35
N GLY A 130 -12.67 5.63 14.09
CA GLY A 130 -12.85 4.20 13.91
C GLY A 130 -11.56 3.37 14.03
N GLU A 131 -11.74 2.06 13.86
CA GLU A 131 -10.62 1.12 13.77
C GLU A 131 -9.85 1.37 12.48
N SER A 132 -8.57 1.67 12.64
CA SER A 132 -7.93 2.75 11.89
C SER A 132 -6.96 2.29 10.81
N CYS A 133 -6.99 1.01 10.45
CA CYS A 133 -6.10 0.51 9.42
C CYS A 133 -6.62 0.76 8.00
N LEU A 134 -7.92 1.06 7.82
CA LEU A 134 -8.52 1.43 6.52
C LEU A 134 -8.20 0.42 5.39
N GLN A 135 -8.16 -0.88 5.70
CA GLN A 135 -7.61 -1.92 4.83
C GLN A 135 -8.60 -2.50 3.81
N SER A 136 -9.66 -1.76 3.46
CA SER A 136 -10.56 -2.16 2.36
C SER A 136 -10.19 -1.48 1.03
N TYR A 137 -9.89 -2.28 0.00
CA TYR A 137 -9.52 -1.73 -1.31
C TYR A 137 -10.66 -0.94 -1.97
N LYS A 138 -11.90 -1.17 -1.53
CA LYS A 138 -13.11 -0.54 -2.04
C LYS A 138 -13.07 0.98 -1.90
N TYR A 139 -12.37 1.51 -0.89
CA TYR A 139 -12.23 2.96 -0.71
C TYR A 139 -11.57 3.66 -1.90
N PHE A 140 -10.62 3.00 -2.58
CA PHE A 140 -9.83 3.62 -3.65
C PHE A 140 -9.93 2.90 -4.99
N GLU A 141 -10.85 1.94 -5.13
CA GLU A 141 -11.01 1.15 -6.35
C GLU A 141 -11.25 2.02 -7.58
N SER A 142 -12.13 3.01 -7.48
CA SER A 142 -12.45 3.96 -8.56
C SER A 142 -11.29 4.89 -8.92
N ARG A 143 -10.25 4.98 -8.07
CA ARG A 143 -9.09 5.87 -8.24
C ARG A 143 -7.77 5.12 -8.36
N ARG A 144 -7.79 3.81 -8.65
CA ARG A 144 -6.58 2.97 -8.77
C ARG A 144 -5.51 3.56 -9.68
N THR A 145 -5.89 4.22 -10.77
CA THR A 145 -4.93 4.87 -11.68
C THR A 145 -4.15 6.00 -11.00
N GLU A 146 -4.84 6.86 -10.25
CA GLU A 146 -4.23 7.96 -9.49
C GLU A 146 -3.36 7.41 -8.37
N ILE A 147 -3.86 6.45 -7.60
CA ILE A 147 -3.09 5.79 -6.53
C ILE A 147 -1.80 5.16 -7.07
N ARG A 148 -1.86 4.53 -8.25
CA ARG A 148 -0.68 3.96 -8.90
C ARG A 148 0.30 5.02 -9.40
N GLN A 149 -0.16 6.23 -9.71
CA GLN A 149 0.72 7.36 -10.04
C GLN A 149 1.40 7.91 -8.79
N ILE A 150 0.65 8.05 -7.68
CA ILE A 150 1.18 8.50 -6.39
C ILE A 150 2.25 7.53 -5.86
N PHE A 151 2.06 6.23 -6.04
CA PHE A 151 2.99 5.19 -5.60
C PHE A 151 3.94 4.72 -6.72
N GLN A 152 4.29 5.61 -7.65
CA GLN A 152 5.37 5.33 -8.60
C GLN A 152 6.70 5.25 -7.87
N PHE A 153 7.53 4.30 -8.30
CA PHE A 153 8.86 4.15 -7.75
C PHE A 153 9.77 5.28 -8.20
N GLY A 154 10.67 5.73 -7.33
CA GLY A 154 11.73 6.65 -7.71
C GLY A 154 12.66 6.04 -8.76
N ASN A 155 13.23 6.89 -9.61
CA ASN A 155 14.09 6.47 -10.73
C ASN A 155 15.27 5.58 -10.30
N GLY A 156 15.89 5.87 -9.15
CA GLY A 156 16.99 5.05 -8.61
C GLY A 156 16.56 3.63 -8.29
N ILE A 157 15.38 3.47 -7.68
CA ILE A 157 14.79 2.16 -7.35
C ILE A 157 14.40 1.42 -8.61
N CYS A 158 13.82 2.11 -9.59
CA CYS A 158 13.53 1.53 -10.90
C CYS A 158 14.77 0.95 -11.59
N LYS A 159 15.91 1.66 -11.55
CA LYS A 159 17.18 1.15 -12.08
C LYS A 159 17.65 -0.09 -11.31
N ARG A 160 17.62 -0.06 -9.97
CA ARG A 160 18.00 -1.19 -9.11
C ARG A 160 17.13 -2.42 -9.35
N VAL A 161 15.81 -2.26 -9.35
CA VAL A 161 14.85 -3.36 -9.61
C VAL A 161 15.02 -3.92 -11.02
N THR A 162 15.32 -3.07 -12.02
CA THR A 162 15.59 -3.54 -13.38
C THR A 162 16.87 -4.36 -13.44
N ALA A 163 17.94 -3.91 -12.78
CA ALA A 163 19.20 -4.65 -12.69
C ALA A 163 18.99 -5.99 -11.96
N PHE A 164 18.32 -5.97 -10.79
CA PHE A 164 18.02 -7.16 -10.01
C PHE A 164 17.15 -8.16 -10.78
N LYS A 165 16.12 -7.68 -11.49
CA LYS A 165 15.30 -8.52 -12.38
C LYS A 165 16.15 -9.19 -13.46
N ASN A 166 17.09 -8.46 -14.06
CA ASN A 166 17.98 -9.00 -15.08
C ASN A 166 18.99 -10.00 -14.49
N GLU A 167 19.45 -9.78 -13.26
CA GLU A 167 20.30 -10.73 -12.53
C GLU A 167 19.55 -12.02 -12.21
N LEU A 168 18.33 -11.92 -11.69
CA LEU A 168 17.53 -13.06 -11.24
C LEU A 168 16.93 -13.87 -12.40
N PHE A 169 16.55 -13.19 -13.49
CA PHE A 169 15.84 -13.81 -14.61
C PHE A 169 16.61 -13.79 -15.93
N GLY A 170 17.46 -12.80 -16.21
CA GLY A 170 18.17 -12.71 -17.49
C GLY A 170 17.23 -12.86 -18.69
N ASP A 171 17.54 -13.81 -19.57
CA ASP A 171 16.75 -14.18 -20.75
C ASP A 171 15.63 -15.21 -20.47
N ASP A 172 15.34 -15.50 -19.20
CA ASP A 172 14.26 -16.41 -18.80
C ASP A 172 12.88 -15.80 -19.11
N HIS A 173 12.31 -16.24 -20.23
CA HIS A 173 10.99 -15.84 -20.71
C HIS A 173 9.81 -16.60 -20.08
N SER A 174 10.05 -17.43 -19.05
CA SER A 174 8.97 -18.14 -18.36
C SER A 174 7.97 -17.18 -17.70
N HIS A 175 6.73 -17.64 -17.54
CA HIS A 175 5.76 -16.98 -16.70
C HIS A 175 6.18 -17.09 -15.23
N LYS A 176 6.33 -15.95 -14.55
CA LYS A 176 6.77 -15.91 -13.14
C LYS A 176 5.57 -15.96 -12.20
N PHE A 177 5.45 -17.06 -11.44
CA PHE A 177 4.48 -17.22 -10.37
C PHE A 177 5.13 -16.83 -9.04
N CYS A 178 4.91 -15.59 -8.59
CA CYS A 178 5.49 -15.07 -7.36
C CYS A 178 4.59 -15.36 -6.16
N VAL A 179 5.18 -15.91 -5.09
CA VAL A 179 4.48 -16.33 -3.88
C VAL A 179 5.12 -15.60 -2.70
N HIS A 180 4.35 -14.74 -2.06
CA HIS A 180 4.79 -14.01 -0.87
C HIS A 180 4.34 -14.76 0.39
N ILE A 181 5.30 -15.08 1.25
CA ILE A 181 5.11 -15.89 2.45
C ILE A 181 5.41 -15.02 3.66
N ARG A 182 4.40 -14.85 4.52
CA ARG A 182 4.51 -14.08 5.77
C ARG A 182 4.68 -15.04 6.94
N MET A 183 5.82 -14.94 7.61
CA MET A 183 6.14 -15.70 8.84
C MET A 183 6.35 -14.71 9.98
N GLY A 184 7.55 -14.16 10.14
CA GLY A 184 7.88 -12.98 10.95
C GLY A 184 7.05 -12.78 12.21
N ASP A 185 6.48 -11.58 12.35
CA ASP A 185 5.63 -11.15 13.47
C ASP A 185 4.32 -11.95 13.60
N PHE A 186 3.89 -12.67 12.56
CA PHE A 186 2.63 -13.40 12.53
C PHE A 186 2.70 -14.73 13.31
N VAL A 187 3.90 -15.27 13.52
CA VAL A 187 4.11 -16.49 14.33
C VAL A 187 3.57 -16.30 15.74
N ASN A 188 3.77 -15.12 16.33
CA ASN A 188 3.32 -14.81 17.69
C ASN A 188 1.79 -14.77 17.82
N PHE A 189 1.06 -14.60 16.71
CA PHE A 189 -0.40 -14.55 16.68
C PHE A 189 -1.03 -15.84 16.14
N GLY A 190 -0.21 -16.83 15.74
CA GLY A 190 -0.68 -18.05 15.10
C GLY A 190 -1.25 -17.83 13.69
N TRP A 191 -0.90 -16.70 13.05
CA TRP A 191 -1.40 -16.28 11.74
C TRP A 191 -0.34 -16.44 10.64
N GLU A 192 0.77 -17.06 10.95
CA GLU A 192 1.85 -17.31 10.00
C GLU A 192 1.42 -18.29 8.90
N SER A 193 2.12 -18.19 7.76
CA SER A 193 1.92 -19.12 6.65
C SER A 193 2.25 -20.55 7.09
N LYS A 194 1.30 -21.48 6.93
CA LYS A 194 1.54 -22.90 7.25
C LYS A 194 2.15 -23.60 6.04
N LYS A 195 3.14 -24.48 6.29
CA LYS A 195 3.86 -25.22 5.24
C LYS A 195 2.91 -25.96 4.29
N ASP A 196 2.11 -26.88 4.81
CA ASP A 196 1.19 -27.72 4.02
C ASP A 196 0.19 -26.88 3.19
N PHE A 197 -0.28 -25.77 3.75
CA PHE A 197 -1.18 -24.86 3.03
C PHE A 197 -0.44 -24.13 1.91
N THR A 198 0.77 -23.67 2.18
CA THR A 198 1.62 -22.96 1.21
C THR A 198 1.96 -23.87 0.04
N GLU A 199 2.43 -25.09 0.30
CA GLU A 199 2.78 -26.07 -0.75
C GLU A 199 1.59 -26.40 -1.63
N LYS A 200 0.43 -26.74 -1.04
CA LYS A 200 -0.81 -27.01 -1.80
C LYS A 200 -1.28 -25.80 -2.61
N GLY A 201 -1.15 -24.59 -2.06
CA GLY A 201 -1.47 -23.35 -2.76
C GLY A 201 -0.56 -23.12 -3.97
N ILE A 202 0.73 -23.41 -3.83
CA ILE A 202 1.71 -23.34 -4.91
C ILE A 202 1.38 -24.36 -5.99
N GLU A 203 1.14 -25.63 -5.64
CA GLU A 203 0.81 -26.68 -6.60
C GLU A 203 -0.46 -26.34 -7.40
N PHE A 204 -1.51 -25.91 -6.70
CA PHE A 204 -2.76 -25.50 -7.32
C PHE A 204 -2.54 -24.34 -8.32
N GLY A 205 -1.83 -23.29 -7.90
CA GLY A 205 -1.54 -22.14 -8.74
C GLY A 205 -0.65 -22.49 -9.93
N PHE A 206 0.37 -23.31 -9.72
CA PHE A 206 1.30 -23.75 -10.75
C PHE A 206 0.61 -24.58 -11.84
N GLU A 207 -0.20 -25.57 -11.47
CA GLU A 207 -0.93 -26.39 -12.43
C GLU A 207 -1.98 -25.57 -13.20
N TYR A 208 -2.67 -24.64 -12.52
CA TYR A 208 -3.57 -23.70 -13.18
C TYR A 208 -2.83 -22.85 -14.24
N LEU A 209 -1.68 -22.28 -13.87
CA LEU A 209 -0.90 -21.41 -14.76
C LEU A 209 -0.29 -22.19 -15.93
N LYS A 210 0.22 -23.41 -15.69
CA LYS A 210 0.69 -24.29 -16.77
C LYS A 210 -0.40 -24.60 -17.77
N LYS A 211 -1.60 -24.95 -17.32
CA LYS A 211 -2.74 -25.18 -18.21
C LYS A 211 -3.12 -23.92 -18.99
N LYS A 212 -3.13 -22.77 -18.33
CA LYS A 212 -3.52 -21.48 -18.92
C LYS A 212 -2.52 -20.97 -19.95
N PHE A 213 -1.22 -21.15 -19.70
CA PHE A 213 -0.15 -20.60 -20.52
C PHE A 213 0.58 -21.65 -21.35
N GLY A 214 0.03 -22.85 -21.55
CA GLY A 214 0.68 -24.12 -21.98
C GLY A 214 1.77 -24.14 -23.07
N ASN A 215 2.02 -23.03 -23.76
CA ASN A 215 3.15 -22.81 -24.66
C ASN A 215 4.34 -22.07 -24.00
N ILE A 216 4.22 -21.66 -22.72
CA ILE A 216 5.22 -20.91 -21.96
C ILE A 216 5.49 -21.67 -20.67
N SER A 217 6.76 -21.86 -20.32
CA SER A 217 7.15 -22.45 -19.03
C SER A 217 6.70 -21.56 -17.87
N VAL A 218 6.52 -22.14 -16.68
CA VAL A 218 6.19 -21.41 -15.45
C VAL A 218 7.34 -21.58 -14.47
N SER A 219 7.82 -20.50 -13.87
CA SER A 219 8.82 -20.53 -12.79
C SER A 219 8.22 -19.96 -11.51
N VAL A 220 8.44 -20.64 -10.39
CA VAL A 220 7.98 -20.19 -9.07
C VAL A 220 9.04 -19.31 -8.44
N VAL A 221 8.64 -18.16 -7.91
CA VAL A 221 9.51 -17.21 -7.21
C VAL A 221 8.99 -17.06 -5.79
N LEU A 222 9.82 -17.41 -4.80
CA LEU A 222 9.44 -17.35 -3.39
C LEU A 222 9.99 -16.07 -2.77
N LEU A 223 9.11 -15.32 -2.11
CA LEU A 223 9.43 -14.06 -1.44
C LEU A 223 9.06 -14.18 0.04
N GLY A 224 10.01 -14.03 0.94
CA GLY A 224 9.74 -14.11 2.38
C GLY A 224 10.98 -13.87 3.23
N GLU A 225 10.76 -13.51 4.49
CA GLU A 225 11.84 -13.17 5.43
C GLU A 225 12.56 -14.42 5.98
N GLU A 226 11.85 -15.54 6.11
CA GLU A 226 12.35 -16.77 6.75
C GLU A 226 12.99 -17.75 5.76
N LYS A 227 14.27 -17.56 5.48
CA LYS A 227 15.03 -18.34 4.49
C LYS A 227 14.97 -19.86 4.68
N GLN A 228 14.95 -20.33 5.93
CA GLN A 228 14.89 -21.78 6.20
C GLN A 228 13.53 -22.35 5.81
N PHE A 229 12.44 -21.66 6.15
CA PHE A 229 11.09 -22.06 5.76
C PHE A 229 10.95 -22.15 4.24
N LEU A 230 11.48 -21.15 3.50
CA LEU A 230 11.46 -21.16 2.04
C LEU A 230 12.21 -22.35 1.42
N LYS A 231 13.36 -22.73 2.01
CA LYS A 231 14.16 -23.88 1.57
C LYS A 231 13.48 -25.22 1.86
N ASP A 232 12.70 -25.29 2.93
CA ASP A 232 12.04 -26.52 3.37
C ASP A 232 10.75 -26.82 2.59
N LEU A 233 10.28 -25.89 1.75
CA LEU A 233 9.12 -26.10 0.89
C LEU A 233 9.43 -27.14 -0.19
N SER A 234 8.53 -28.11 -0.33
CA SER A 234 8.57 -29.15 -1.34
C SER A 234 7.30 -29.08 -2.19
N PHE A 235 7.47 -28.83 -3.49
CA PHE A 235 6.38 -28.82 -4.45
C PHE A 235 6.90 -29.20 -5.85
N ASN A 236 5.98 -29.57 -6.73
CA ASN A 236 6.31 -29.89 -8.13
C ASN A 236 6.71 -28.60 -8.89
N GLY A 237 7.99 -28.26 -8.90
CA GLY A 237 8.54 -27.12 -9.63
C GLY A 237 9.97 -26.77 -9.23
N GLN A 238 10.60 -25.86 -9.97
CA GLN A 238 11.85 -25.22 -9.54
C GLN A 238 11.54 -23.83 -8.97
N ALA A 239 12.05 -23.57 -7.76
CA ALA A 239 11.90 -22.30 -7.07
C ALA A 239 13.16 -21.44 -7.24
N LYS A 240 12.99 -20.14 -7.47
CA LYS A 240 14.02 -19.13 -7.22
C LYS A 240 13.70 -18.44 -5.89
N ASN A 241 14.67 -18.40 -4.98
CA ASN A 241 14.55 -17.72 -3.70
C ASN A 241 15.12 -16.30 -3.82
N ASP A 242 14.39 -15.31 -3.31
CA ASP A 242 14.86 -13.94 -3.06
C ASP A 242 15.32 -13.81 -1.60
#